data_AF-A0A328TI54-F1
#
_entry.id   AF-A0A328TI54-F1
#
_cell.length_a   1.000
_cell.length_b   1.000
_cell.length_c   1.000
_cell.angle_alpha   90.00
_cell.angle_beta   90.00
_cell.angle_gamma   90.00
#
_symmetry.space_group_name_H-M   'P 1'
#
loop_
_entity.id
_entity.type
_entity.pdbx_description
1 polymer ?
#
loop_
_entity_poly.entity_id
_entity_poly.type
_entity_poly.pdbx_seq_one_letter_code
_entity_poly.pdbx_strand_id
1 'polypeptide(L)'
;MVQDYSGKQIRRFEVIINDQVIGDTLTLDENFIYDDGEKQNRGWYIRRLSDGSYVGTAGDIIGIAQGHSRGNAFNLRYTMTVKTMTTATN
;
A
#
# COMPACT_ATOMS: atom_id res chain seq x y z
N MET A 1 5.61 -1.10 10.21
CA MET A 1 5.10 -0.73 11.56
C MET A 1 3.86 0.13 11.38
N VAL A 2 2.79 -0.14 12.13
CA VAL A 2 1.60 0.73 12.20
C VAL A 2 1.60 1.43 13.56
N GLN A 3 1.40 2.74 13.56
CA GLN A 3 1.30 3.58 14.76
C GLN A 3 -0.03 4.34 14.75
N ASP A 4 -0.60 4.58 15.92
CA ASP A 4 -1.76 5.47 16.05
C ASP A 4 -1.36 6.95 16.06
N TYR A 5 -2.34 7.85 16.13
CA TYR A 5 -2.11 9.31 16.16
C TYR A 5 -1.43 9.80 17.44
N SER A 6 -1.33 8.96 18.48
CA SER A 6 -0.62 9.25 19.73
C SER A 6 0.84 8.76 19.71
N GLY A 7 1.27 8.11 18.62
CA GLY A 7 2.60 7.53 18.46
C GLY A 7 2.75 6.14 19.08
N LYS A 8 1.66 5.55 19.59
CA LYS A 8 1.69 4.18 20.13
C LYS A 8 1.80 3.19 18.97
N GLN A 9 2.83 2.34 19.02
CA GLN A 9 2.95 1.22 18.08
C GLN A 9 1.79 0.26 18.29
N ILE A 10 0.89 0.19 17.31
CA ILE A 10 -0.30 -0.66 17.37
C ILE A 10 -0.03 -2.05 16.79
N ARG A 11 0.79 -2.17 15.74
CA ARG A 11 1.21 -3.47 15.18
C ARG A 11 2.57 -3.40 14.49
N ARG A 12 3.29 -4.52 14.50
CA ARG A 12 4.48 -4.73 13.66
C ARG A 12 4.10 -5.63 12.49
N PHE A 13 4.69 -5.37 11.33
CA PHE A 13 4.55 -6.24 10.17
C PHE A 13 5.89 -6.35 9.48
N GLU A 14 6.09 -7.52 8.90
CA GLU A 14 7.09 -7.78 7.87
C GLU A 14 6.37 -7.81 6.53
N VAL A 15 7.02 -7.33 5.47
CA VAL A 15 6.45 -7.35 4.12
C VAL A 15 7.45 -7.93 3.15
N ILE A 16 6.99 -8.92 2.37
CA ILE A 16 7.73 -9.48 1.24
C ILE A 16 7.13 -8.85 -0.01
N ILE A 17 7.94 -8.09 -0.75
CA ILE A 17 7.53 -7.39 -1.96
C ILE A 17 8.16 -8.09 -3.15
N ASN A 18 7.34 -8.53 -4.10
CA ASN A 18 7.79 -8.95 -5.41
C ASN A 18 7.38 -7.89 -6.43
N ASP A 19 8.35 -7.22 -7.03
CA ASP A 19 8.10 -6.24 -8.08
C ASP A 19 8.31 -6.82 -9.47
N GLN A 20 7.49 -6.37 -10.41
CA GLN A 20 7.64 -6.69 -11.82
C GLN A 20 7.34 -5.46 -12.66
N VAL A 21 8.31 -5.02 -13.45
CA VAL A 21 8.14 -3.94 -14.42
C VAL A 21 8.01 -4.55 -15.82
N ILE A 22 6.89 -4.28 -16.48
CA ILE A 22 6.64 -4.66 -17.88
C ILE A 22 6.25 -3.39 -18.64
N GLY A 23 7.17 -2.88 -19.46
CA GLY A 23 7.00 -1.62 -20.18
C GLY A 23 6.77 -0.46 -19.21
N ASP A 24 5.61 0.21 -19.34
CA ASP A 24 5.20 1.32 -18.48
C ASP A 24 4.38 0.89 -17.25
N THR A 25 4.24 -0.42 -17.00
CA THR A 25 3.46 -0.95 -15.88
C THR A 25 4.36 -1.60 -14.84
N LEU A 26 4.27 -1.13 -13.60
CA LEU A 26 4.85 -1.70 -12.40
C LEU A 26 3.76 -2.47 -11.64
N THR A 27 3.95 -3.76 -11.48
CA THR A 27 3.15 -4.62 -10.62
C THR A 27 3.90 -4.86 -9.32
N LEU A 28 3.27 -4.67 -8.17
CA LEU A 28 3.83 -5.04 -6.87
C LEU A 28 2.93 -6.07 -6.21
N ASP A 29 3.48 -7.21 -5.82
CA ASP A 29 2.82 -8.19 -4.97
C ASP A 29 3.42 -8.09 -3.56
N GLU A 30 2.69 -7.42 -2.68
CA GLU A 30 3.09 -7.18 -1.29
C GLU A 30 2.41 -8.20 -0.37
N ASN A 31 3.20 -9.08 0.24
CA ASN A 31 2.74 -10.05 1.23
C ASN A 31 3.13 -9.58 2.64
N PHE A 32 2.15 -9.10 3.38
CA PHE A 32 2.29 -8.65 4.76
C PHE A 32 2.09 -9.81 5.73
N ILE A 33 3.02 -9.94 6.68
CA ILE A 33 2.98 -10.88 7.80
C ILE A 33 3.00 -10.02 9.07
N TYR A 34 1.90 -10.00 9.80
CA TYR A 34 1.77 -9.26 11.06
C TYR A 34 2.30 -10.10 12.23
N ASP A 35 2.70 -9.42 13.31
CA ASP A 35 3.23 -10.07 14.53
C ASP A 35 2.20 -10.89 15.30
N ASP A 36 0.91 -10.63 15.07
CA ASP A 36 -0.23 -11.43 15.55
C ASP A 36 -0.52 -12.67 14.69
N GLY A 37 0.23 -12.88 13.60
CA GLY A 37 0.06 -13.97 12.64
C GLY A 37 -0.95 -13.68 11.52
N GLU A 38 -1.59 -12.50 11.51
CA GLU A 38 -2.43 -12.07 10.40
C GLU A 38 -1.58 -11.97 9.12
N LYS A 39 -2.17 -12.39 7.99
CA LYS A 39 -1.54 -12.28 6.67
C LYS A 39 -2.43 -11.47 5.77
N GLN A 40 -1.85 -10.49 5.09
CA GLN A 40 -2.54 -9.67 4.12
C GLN A 40 -1.72 -9.62 2.84
N ASN A 41 -2.39 -9.76 1.69
CA ASN A 41 -1.76 -9.54 0.40
C ASN A 41 -2.32 -8.24 -0.19
N ARG A 42 -1.45 -7.40 -0.75
CA ARG A 42 -1.82 -6.25 -1.56
C ARG A 42 -1.10 -6.31 -2.91
N GLY A 43 -1.89 -6.51 -3.95
CA GLY A 43 -1.46 -6.40 -5.34
C GLY A 43 -1.66 -4.98 -5.86
N TRP A 44 -0.58 -4.30 -6.23
CA TRP A 44 -0.62 -3.02 -6.92
C TRP A 44 -0.39 -3.19 -8.42
N TYR A 45 -1.14 -2.42 -9.19
CA TYR A 45 -0.91 -2.20 -10.62
C TYR A 45 -0.73 -0.71 -10.85
N ILE A 46 0.50 -0.29 -11.09
CA ILE A 46 0.91 1.12 -11.24
C ILE A 46 1.36 1.33 -12.68
N ARG A 47 0.69 2.21 -13.41
CA ARG A 47 1.05 2.58 -14.77
C ARG A 47 1.66 3.97 -14.80
N ARG A 48 2.81 4.09 -15.46
CA ARG A 48 3.43 5.37 -15.79
C ARG A 48 2.66 6.03 -16.93
N LEU A 49 2.38 7.32 -16.79
CA LEU A 49 1.77 8.17 -17.79
C LEU A 49 2.85 8.92 -18.58
N SER A 50 2.49 9.38 -19.78
CA SER A 50 3.41 10.07 -20.70
C SER A 50 3.96 11.39 -20.16
N ASP A 51 3.26 12.01 -19.22
CA ASP A 51 3.68 13.23 -18.51
C ASP A 51 4.65 12.95 -17.34
N GLY A 52 5.00 11.68 -17.11
CA GLY A 52 5.86 11.25 -16.01
C GLY A 52 5.13 11.09 -14.66
N SER A 53 3.80 11.26 -14.63
CA SER A 53 2.98 10.87 -13.47
C SER A 53 2.68 9.37 -13.48
N TYR A 54 2.12 8.87 -12.38
CA TYR A 54 1.78 7.46 -12.20
C TYR A 54 0.34 7.35 -11.73
N VAL A 55 -0.36 6.34 -12.24
CA VAL A 55 -1.70 5.97 -11.78
C VAL A 55 -1.69 4.53 -11.29
N GLY A 56 -2.21 4.28 -10.11
CA GLY A 56 -2.19 2.98 -9.46
C GLY A 56 -3.58 2.49 -9.08
N THR A 57 -3.78 1.18 -9.10
CA THR A 57 -4.94 0.51 -8.50
C THR A 57 -4.48 -0.64 -7.63
N ALA A 58 -5.16 -0.87 -6.52
CA ALA A 58 -4.99 -2.07 -5.69
C ALA A 58 -6.36 -2.56 -5.21
N GLY A 59 -6.43 -3.82 -4.79
CA GLY A 59 -7.70 -4.47 -4.43
C GLY A 59 -8.46 -3.82 -3.27
N ASP A 60 -7.77 -3.10 -2.39
CA ASP A 60 -8.32 -2.48 -1.18
C ASP A 60 -8.38 -0.93 -1.25
N ILE A 61 -8.12 -0.37 -2.42
CA ILE A 61 -8.11 1.08 -2.66
C ILE A 61 -9.41 1.53 -3.29
N ILE A 62 -9.94 2.63 -2.78
CA ILE A 62 -11.12 3.28 -3.36
C ILE A 62 -10.63 4.25 -4.44
N GLY A 63 -10.91 3.93 -5.70
CA GLY A 63 -10.56 4.76 -6.84
C GLY A 63 -9.15 4.50 -7.38
N ILE A 64 -8.50 5.57 -7.86
CA ILE A 64 -7.19 5.50 -8.51
C ILE A 64 -6.17 6.23 -7.64
N ALA A 65 -5.09 5.55 -7.30
CA ALA A 65 -3.92 6.14 -6.66
C ALA A 65 -3.19 7.03 -7.67
N GLN A 66 -2.76 8.21 -7.24
CA GLN A 66 -1.97 9.12 -8.08
C GLN A 66 -0.58 9.26 -7.49
N GLY A 67 0.45 9.10 -8.32
CA GLY A 67 1.83 9.13 -7.87
C GLY A 67 2.73 9.97 -8.76
N HIS A 68 3.82 10.44 -8.17
CA HIS A 68 4.89 11.14 -8.85
C HIS A 68 6.23 10.62 -8.35
N SER A 69 7.17 10.44 -9.26
CA SER A 69 8.58 10.18 -8.92
C SER A 69 9.39 11.47 -9.03
N ARG A 70 10.25 11.73 -8.05
CA ARG A 70 11.27 12.78 -8.11
C ARG A 70 12.59 12.21 -7.56
N GLY A 71 13.57 12.02 -8.45
CA GLY A 71 14.84 11.41 -8.08
C GLY A 71 14.65 9.96 -7.62
N ASN A 72 15.12 9.65 -6.41
CA ASN A 72 14.99 8.33 -5.77
C ASN A 72 13.73 8.19 -4.91
N ALA A 73 12.86 9.20 -4.87
CA ALA A 73 11.63 9.18 -4.09
C ALA A 73 10.41 8.92 -4.98
N PHE A 74 9.56 7.99 -4.54
CA PHE A 74 8.26 7.72 -5.12
C PHE A 74 7.17 8.12 -4.13
N ASN A 75 6.33 9.10 -4.49
CA ASN A 75 5.19 9.51 -3.68
C ASN A 75 3.92 9.00 -4.33
N LEU A 76 3.14 8.21 -3.60
CA LEU A 76 1.85 7.68 -4.05
C LEU A 76 0.77 8.12 -3.06
N ARG A 77 -0.24 8.82 -3.58
CA ARG A 77 -1.41 9.28 -2.81
C ARG A 77 -2.61 8.41 -3.17
N TYR A 78 -3.24 7.83 -2.17
CA TYR A 78 -4.41 6.97 -2.32
C TYR A 78 -5.32 7.04 -1.09
N THR A 79 -6.56 6.61 -1.28
CA THR A 79 -7.55 6.46 -0.22
C THR A 79 -7.88 4.99 -0.05
N MET A 80 -7.77 4.50 1.18
CA MET A 80 -8.02 3.11 1.53
C MET A 80 -8.90 3.04 2.77
N THR A 81 -9.79 2.06 2.80
CA THR A 81 -10.53 1.72 4.02
C THR A 81 -9.69 0.76 4.85
N VAL A 82 -9.26 1.22 6.02
CA VAL A 82 -8.59 0.36 7.00
C VAL A 82 -9.66 -0.28 7.88
N LYS A 83 -9.66 -1.61 7.95
CA LYS A 83 -10.52 -2.32 8.90
C LYS A 83 -9.97 -2.12 10.31
N THR A 84 -10.54 -1.17 11.05
CA THR A 84 -10.28 -1.05 12.49
C THR A 84 -11.06 -2.15 13.19
N MET A 85 -10.39 -3.01 13.96
CA MET A 85 -11.08 -3.96 14.84
C MET A 85 -11.99 -3.15 15.76
N THR A 86 -13.29 -3.21 15.51
CA THR A 86 -14.29 -2.62 16.40
C THR A 86 -14.35 -3.55 17.60
N THR A 87 -13.61 -3.22 18.67
CA THR A 87 -13.89 -3.82 19.97
C THR A 87 -15.25 -3.28 20.40
N ALA A 88 -16.32 -3.99 20.04
CA ALA A 88 -17.61 -3.78 20.65
C ALA A 88 -17.48 -4.22 22.11
N THR A 89 -17.28 -3.25 23.01
CA THR A 89 -17.43 -3.46 24.44
C THR A 89 -18.77 -2.90 24.86
N ASN A 90 -19.60 -3.82 25.36
CA ASN A 90 -20.85 -3.66 26.10
C ASN A 90 -22.13 -3.33 25.30
#